data_AF-A0A1B6NSY8-F1
#
_entry.id   AF-A0A1B6NSY8-F1
#
_cell.length_a   1.000
_cell.length_b   1.000
_cell.length_c   1.000
_cell.angle_alpha   90.00
_cell.angle_beta   90.00
_cell.angle_gamma   90.00
#
_symmetry.space_group_name_H-M   'P 1'
#
loop_
_entity.id
_entity.type
_entity.pdbx_description
1 polymer ?
#
loop_
_entity_poly.entity_id
_entity_poly.type
_entity_poly.pdbx_seq_one_letter_code
_entity_poly.pdbx_strand_id
1 'polypeptide(L)' 'MLPSQEAKLPLNTMKSLLLSRGYNEAITYSFVDPKIQNALFPDVKGMVLPHPISSDMSVMRVSLWPGLLGVTAYNQKRQQ' A
#
# COMPACT_ATOMS: atom_id res chain seq x y z
N MET A 1 -10.67 22.97 -15.75
CA MET A 1 -10.25 21.57 -15.54
C MET A 1 -10.92 20.73 -16.61
N LEU A 2 -10.14 20.04 -17.44
CA LEU A 2 -10.71 19.06 -18.37
C LEU A 2 -11.37 17.94 -17.53
N PRO A 3 -12.55 17.43 -17.92
CA PRO A 3 -13.15 16.29 -17.22
C PRO A 3 -12.21 15.08 -17.37
N SER A 4 -11.57 14.67 -16.27
CA SER A 4 -10.66 13.52 -16.26
C SER A 4 -11.44 12.24 -16.53
N GLN A 5 -11.19 11.63 -17.70
CA GLN A 5 -11.73 10.32 -18.08
C GLN A 5 -10.90 9.16 -17.48
N GLU A 6 -10.15 9.37 -16.40
CA GLU A 6 -9.31 8.34 -15.76
C GLU A 6 -10.08 7.06 -15.46
N ALA A 7 -11.38 7.17 -15.12
CA ALA A 7 -12.27 6.03 -14.91
C ALA A 7 -12.43 5.11 -16.13
N LYS A 8 -12.07 5.55 -17.34
CA LYS A 8 -12.12 4.75 -18.58
C LYS A 8 -10.79 4.08 -18.93
N LEU A 9 -9.71 4.38 -18.21
CA LEU A 9 -8.40 3.81 -18.50
C LEU A 9 -8.30 2.40 -17.89
N PRO A 10 -8.02 1.35 -18.67
CA PRO A 10 -7.86 0.01 -18.12
C PRO A 10 -6.67 -0.06 -17.15
N LEU A 11 -6.85 -0.77 -16.03
CA LEU A 11 -5.81 -0.97 -15.02
C LEU A 11 -4.50 -1.51 -15.63
N ASN A 12 -4.61 -2.45 -16.56
CA ASN A 12 -3.45 -3.07 -17.22
C ASN A 12 -2.61 -2.05 -18.00
N THR A 13 -3.25 -1.05 -18.63
CA THR A 13 -2.54 0.03 -19.33
C THR A 13 -1.69 0.84 -18.36
N MET A 14 -2.23 1.17 -17.18
CA MET A 14 -1.46 1.85 -16.13
C MET A 14 -0.32 0.98 -15.60
N LYS A 15 -0.55 -0.30 -15.37
CA LYS A 15 0.51 -1.23 -14.95
C LYS A 15 1.64 -1.29 -15.97
N SER A 16 1.32 -1.49 -17.25
CA SER A 16 2.32 -1.53 -18.33
C SER A 16 3.12 -0.23 -18.42
N LEU A 17 2.48 0.92 -18.20
CA LEU A 17 3.15 2.22 -18.17
C LEU A 17 4.13 2.37 -16.99
N LEU A 18 3.77 1.86 -15.82
CA LEU A 18 4.67 1.88 -14.66
C LEU A 18 5.85 0.92 -14.86
N LEU A 19 5.59 -0.28 -15.38
CA LEU A 19 6.62 -1.25 -15.73
C LEU A 19 7.62 -0.68 -16.75
N SER A 20 7.13 -0.01 -17.80
CA SER A 20 8.01 0.59 -18.81
C SER A 20 8.85 1.75 -18.28
N ARG A 21 8.47 2.34 -17.14
CA ARG A 21 9.26 3.34 -16.40
C ARG A 21 10.17 2.75 -15.32
N GLY A 22 10.29 1.43 -15.24
CA GLY A 22 11.19 0.76 -14.31
C GLY A 22 10.63 0.56 -12.90
N TYR A 23 9.31 0.71 -12.69
CA TYR A 23 8.69 0.34 -11.43
C TYR A 23 8.43 -1.16 -11.34
N ASN A 24 8.54 -1.72 -10.13
CA ASN A 24 8.20 -3.11 -9.84
C ASN A 24 6.84 -3.19 -9.13
N GLU A 25 5.98 -4.11 -9.55
CA GLU A 25 4.72 -4.39 -8.85
C GLU A 25 4.99 -5.13 -7.54
N ALA A 26 4.40 -4.65 -6.44
CA ALA A 26 4.49 -5.28 -5.13
C ALA A 26 3.10 -5.62 -4.60
N ILE A 27 2.92 -6.87 -4.17
CA ILE A 27 1.69 -7.35 -3.52
C ILE A 27 1.94 -7.38 -2.01
N THR A 28 1.12 -6.65 -1.25
CA THR A 28 1.25 -6.50 0.20
C THR A 28 -0.03 -6.91 0.91
N TYR A 29 0.08 -7.40 2.15
CA TYR A 29 -1.07 -7.76 2.97
C TYR A 29 -2.02 -6.57 3.18
N SER A 30 -3.31 -6.87 3.31
CA SER A 30 -4.35 -5.87 3.60
C SER A 30 -4.39 -5.47 5.08
N PHE A 31 -3.82 -6.29 5.96
CA PHE A 31 -3.70 -6.03 7.39
C PHE A 31 -2.27 -5.59 7.72
N VAL A 32 -2.15 -4.56 8.54
CA VAL A 32 -0.88 -3.86 8.83
C VAL A 32 -0.73 -3.60 10.33
N ASP A 33 0.47 -3.18 10.73
CA ASP A 33 0.77 -2.79 12.10
C ASP A 33 0.06 -1.45 12.42
N PRO A 34 -0.78 -1.39 13.47
CA PRO A 34 -1.44 -0.16 13.90
C PRO A 34 -0.46 0.99 14.15
N LYS A 35 0.74 0.71 14.68
CA LYS A 35 1.74 1.74 14.99
C LYS A 35 2.25 2.41 13.71
N ILE A 36 2.55 1.62 12.68
CA ILE A 36 3.02 2.14 11.38
C ILE A 36 1.89 2.92 10.70
N GLN A 37 0.67 2.38 10.70
CA GLN A 37 -0.47 3.08 10.11
C GLN A 37 -0.76 4.42 10.80
N ASN A 38 -0.77 4.45 12.14
CA ASN A 38 -1.02 5.68 12.90
C ASN A 38 0.10 6.72 12.74
N ALA A 39 1.34 6.28 12.48
CA ALA A 39 2.44 7.19 12.17
C ALA A 39 2.27 7.87 10.80
N LEU A 40 1.67 7.20 9.82
CA LEU A 40 1.44 7.72 8.47
C LEU A 40 0.10 8.45 8.32
N PHE A 41 -0.92 8.00 9.04
CA PHE A 41 -2.31 8.47 8.95
C PHE A 41 -2.90 8.67 10.36
N PRO A 42 -2.39 9.63 11.14
CA PRO A 42 -2.79 9.81 12.54
C PRO A 42 -4.29 10.12 12.72
N ASP A 43 -4.89 10.80 11.74
CA ASP A 43 -6.29 11.23 11.79
C ASP A 43 -7.27 10.23 11.18
N VAL A 44 -6.79 9.09 10.66
CA VAL A 44 -7.62 8.10 9.97
C VAL A 44 -7.70 6.80 10.77
N LYS A 45 -8.90 6.50 11.28
CA LYS A 45 -9.13 5.28 12.05
C LYS A 45 -9.21 4.05 11.16
N GLY A 46 -8.25 3.13 11.31
CA GLY A 46 -8.30 1.81 10.69
C GLY A 46 -9.33 0.87 11.34
N MET A 47 -9.85 -0.09 10.58
CA MET A 47 -10.72 -1.14 11.09
C MET A 47 -9.88 -2.22 11.78
N VAL A 48 -10.08 -2.42 13.08
CA VAL A 48 -9.40 -3.48 13.86
C VAL A 48 -10.07 -4.83 13.55
N LEU A 49 -9.26 -5.85 13.29
CA LEU A 49 -9.73 -7.21 13.06
C LEU A 49 -10.15 -7.86 14.40
N PRO A 50 -11.28 -8.59 14.43
CA PRO A 50 -11.74 -9.26 15.65
C PRO A 50 -10.85 -10.45 16.05
N HIS A 51 -10.25 -11.14 15.08
CA HIS A 51 -9.39 -12.30 15.29
C HIS A 51 -8.09 -12.17 14.46
N PRO A 52 -7.14 -11.33 14.90
CA PRO A 52 -5.91 -11.12 14.16
C PRO A 52 -4.93 -12.29 14.35
N ILE A 53 -4.16 -12.60 13.32
CA ILE A 53 -3.10 -13.63 13.37
C ILE A 53 -1.96 -13.18 14.30
N SER A 54 -1.67 -11.88 14.36
CA SER A 54 -0.70 -11.27 15.28
C SER A 54 -1.06 -9.81 15.60
N SER A 55 -0.47 -9.25 16.67
CA SER A 55 -0.65 -7.83 17.05
C SER A 55 -0.23 -6.87 15.93
N ASP A 56 0.83 -7.23 15.20
CA ASP A 56 1.44 -6.41 14.16
C ASP A 56 0.68 -6.54 12.81
N MET A 57 -0.38 -7.36 12.79
CA MET A 57 -1.26 -7.60 11.64
C MET A 57 -2.74 -7.48 12.06
N SER A 58 -3.06 -6.45 12.84
CA SER A 58 -4.34 -6.35 13.54
C SER A 58 -5.30 -5.30 13.01
N VAL A 59 -4.88 -4.41 12.09
CA VAL A 59 -5.77 -3.40 11.49
C VAL A 59 -5.77 -3.49 9.97
N MET A 60 -6.93 -3.28 9.36
CA MET A 60 -7.06 -3.08 7.92
C MET A 60 -6.34 -1.80 7.50
N ARG A 61 -5.62 -1.88 6.38
CA ARG A 61 -4.91 -0.74 5.80
C ARG A 61 -5.92 0.32 5.32
N VAL A 62 -5.66 1.58 5.63
CA VAL A 62 -6.43 2.74 5.11
C VAL A 62 -5.84 3.28 3.81
N SER A 63 -4.64 2.81 3.44
CA SER A 63 -3.91 3.22 2.26
C SER A 63 -2.90 2.13 1.83
N LEU A 64 -2.34 2.24 0.63
CA LEU A 64 -1.28 1.34 0.14
C LEU A 64 0.11 1.69 0.70
N TRP A 65 0.30 2.94 1.17
CA TRP A 65 1.60 3.45 1.65
C TRP A 65 2.27 2.60 2.74
N PRO A 66 1.58 2.11 3.80
CA PRO A 66 2.23 1.33 4.84
C PRO A 66 2.89 0.06 4.30
N GLY A 67 2.22 -0.61 3.35
CA GLY A 67 2.75 -1.80 2.69
C GLY A 67 3.90 -1.47 1.75
N LEU A 68 3.73 -0.46 0.89
CA LEU A 68 4.75 -0.08 -0.11
C LEU A 68 6.05 0.41 0.54
N LEU A 69 5.97 1.28 1.55
CA LEU A 69 7.15 1.75 2.29
C LEU A 69 7.85 0.61 3.03
N GLY A 70 7.08 -0.32 3.59
CA GLY A 70 7.62 -1.52 4.22
C GLY A 70 8.45 -2.37 3.25
N VAL A 71 7.93 -2.60 2.03
CA VAL A 71 8.64 -3.32 0.97
C VAL A 71 9.89 -2.56 0.52
N THR A 72 9.80 -1.25 0.32
CA THR A 72 10.96 -0.42 -0.04
C THR A 72 12.05 -0.50 1.02
N ALA A 73 11.71 -0.35 2.31
CA ALA A 73 12.68 -0.43 3.41
C ALA A 73 13.29 -1.83 3.53
N TYR A 74 12.50 -2.88 3.30
CA TYR A 74 12.98 -4.27 3.29
C TYR A 74 14.00 -4.51 2.16
N ASN A 75 13.71 -4.02 0.95
CA ASN A 75 14.60 -4.17 -0.21
C ASN A 75 15.88 -3.34 -0.05
N GLN A 76 15.77 -2.09 0.43
CA GLN A 76 16.92 -1.22 0.68
C GLN A 76 17.93 -1.86 1.66
N LYS A 77 17.43 -2.52 2.72
CA LYS A 77 18.28 -3.24 3.69
C LYS A 77 19.02 -4.44 3.08
N ARG A 78 18.55 -4.95 1.94
CA ARG A 78 19.14 -6.10 1.23
C ARG A 78 20.01 -5.69 0.03
N GLN A 79 20.29 -4.40 -0.14
CA GLN A 79 21.04 -3.84 -1.29
C GLN A 79 20.46 -4.23 -2.65
N GLN A 80 19.13 -4.31 -2.75
CA GLN A 80 18.43 -4.41 -4.03
C GLN A 80 17.88 -3.06 -4.49
#